data_AF-A0A3C0G2X2-F1
#
_entry.id   AF-A0A3C0G2X2-F1
#
_cell.length_a   1.000
_cell.length_b   1.000
_cell.length_c   1.000
_cell.angle_alpha   90.00
_cell.angle_beta   90.00
_cell.angle_gamma   90.00
#
_symmetry.space_group_name_H-M   'P 1'
#
loop_
_entity.id
_entity.type
_entity.pdbx_description
1 polymer ?
#
loop_
_entity_poly.entity_id
_entity_poly.type
_entity_poly.pdbx_seq_one_letter_code
_entity_poly.pdbx_strand_id
1 'polypeptide(L)'
;MYAVIRHTFDQDVEKRYQSVGEWKHVVWIFETEAEAVEHAIRLLDHPLLKNEHSMNYAIETLMTGKFYSIGRESVAIAEVMNAVDIREVEDGEFIH
;
A
#
# COMPACT_ATOMS: atom_id res chain seq x y z
N MET A 1 5.37 -0.43 -15.93
CA MET A 1 4.69 -1.19 -14.86
C MET A 1 4.86 -0.47 -13.54
N TYR A 2 3.79 -0.34 -12.78
CA TYR A 2 3.71 0.39 -11.52
C TYR A 2 3.09 -0.47 -10.44
N ALA A 3 3.52 -0.29 -9.20
CA ALA A 3 2.97 -0.95 -8.03
C ALA A 3 2.25 0.06 -7.15
N VAL A 4 1.04 -0.28 -6.71
CA VAL A 4 0.36 0.41 -5.61
C VAL A 4 0.48 -0.46 -4.37
N ILE A 5 0.95 0.12 -3.27
CA ILE A 5 1.20 -0.61 -2.02
C ILE A 5 0.36 0.03 -0.93
N ARG A 6 -0.54 -0.76 -0.31
CA ARG A 6 -1.26 -0.37 0.91
C ARG A 6 -0.59 -1.03 2.11
N HIS A 7 -0.22 -0.21 3.09
CA HIS A 7 0.28 -0.66 4.38
C HIS A 7 -0.83 -0.44 5.40
N THR A 8 -1.16 -1.46 6.19
CA THR A 8 -2.14 -1.36 7.26
C THR A 8 -1.59 -2.06 8.49
N PHE A 9 -1.56 -1.35 9.61
CA PHE A 9 -1.21 -1.96 10.89
C PHE A 9 -2.46 -2.54 11.55
N ASP A 10 -2.52 -3.86 11.58
CA ASP A 10 -3.58 -4.61 12.25
C ASP A 10 -3.14 -5.00 13.65
N GLN A 11 -4.04 -4.91 14.62
CA GLN A 11 -3.74 -5.21 16.01
C GLN A 11 -4.84 -6.11 16.59
N ASP A 12 -4.46 -7.33 16.95
CA ASP A 12 -5.36 -8.22 17.69
C ASP A 12 -5.50 -7.71 19.13
N VAL A 13 -6.71 -7.27 19.48
CA VAL A 13 -7.06 -6.71 20.78
C VAL A 13 -7.83 -7.70 21.67
N GLU A 14 -8.10 -8.92 21.20
CA GLU A 14 -8.85 -9.92 21.98
C GLU A 14 -8.08 -10.34 23.23
N LYS A 15 -6.74 -10.39 23.14
CA LYS A 15 -5.86 -10.69 24.28
C LYS A 15 -5.01 -9.47 24.65
N ARG A 16 -5.56 -8.56 25.46
CA ARG A 16 -4.90 -7.30 25.89
C ARG A 16 -3.45 -7.40 26.38
N TYR A 17 -3.04 -8.54 26.93
CA TYR A 17 -1.68 -8.77 27.44
C TYR A 17 -0.79 -9.63 26.53
N GLN A 18 -1.34 -10.09 25.41
CA GLN A 18 -0.64 -10.86 24.36
C GLN A 18 -0.89 -10.26 22.98
N SER A 19 -1.31 -8.98 22.91
CA SER A 19 -1.66 -8.35 21.65
C SER A 19 -0.43 -8.30 20.75
N VAL A 20 -0.49 -8.98 19.62
CA VAL A 20 0.51 -8.90 18.55
C VAL A 20 -0.04 -7.92 17.52
N GLY A 21 0.79 -6.97 17.13
CA GLY A 21 0.51 -6.08 16.00
C GLY A 21 1.28 -6.58 14.79
N GLU A 22 0.62 -6.61 13.63
CA GLU A 22 1.21 -7.05 12.37
C GLU A 22 1.00 -5.98 11.30
N TRP A 23 2.05 -5.70 10.54
CA TRP A 23 1.94 -4.90 9.33
C TRP A 23 1.48 -5.79 8.18
N LYS A 24 0.33 -5.46 7.61
CA LYS A 24 -0.21 -6.11 6.41
C LYS A 24 0.10 -5.24 5.21
N HIS A 25 0.64 -5.86 4.18
CA HIS A 25 1.02 -5.21 2.93
C HIS A 25 0.24 -5.84 1.80
N VAL A 26 -0.50 -5.02 1.05
CA VAL A 26 -1.18 -5.46 -0.17
C VAL A 26 -0.60 -4.69 -1.34
N VAL A 27 -0.23 -5.42 -2.39
CA VAL A 27 0.42 -4.87 -3.59
C VAL A 27 -0.44 -5.17 -4.80
N TRP A 28 -0.71 -4.14 -5.59
CA TRP A 28 -1.35 -4.27 -6.90
C TRP A 28 -0.42 -3.77 -7.98
N ILE A 29 -0.37 -4.47 -9.11
CA ILE A 29 0.50 -4.16 -10.23
C ILE A 29 -0.34 -3.67 -11.41
N PHE A 30 0.10 -2.59 -12.05
CA PHE A 30 -0.55 -1.94 -13.17
C PHE A 30 0.44 -1.71 -14.30
N GLU A 31 -0.03 -1.68 -15.54
CA GLU A 31 0.84 -1.40 -16.69
C GLU A 31 1.24 0.08 -16.72
N THR A 32 0.27 0.95 -16.48
CA THR A 32 0.44 2.40 -16.58
C THR A 32 0.39 3.11 -15.23
N GLU A 33 1.04 4.27 -15.16
CA GLU A 33 1.01 5.11 -13.96
C GLU A 33 -0.41 5.63 -13.66
N ALA A 34 -1.16 5.96 -14.72
CA ALA A 34 -2.51 6.50 -14.61
C ALA A 34 -3.46 5.52 -13.91
N GLU A 35 -3.40 4.22 -14.27
CA GLU A 35 -4.18 3.17 -13.61
C GLU A 35 -3.78 2.99 -12.14
N ALA A 36 -2.47 3.02 -11.85
CA ALA A 36 -1.95 2.92 -10.50
C ALA A 36 -2.41 4.10 -9.62
N VAL A 37 -2.36 5.33 -10.16
CA VAL A 37 -2.83 6.54 -9.49
C VAL A 37 -4.33 6.48 -9.23
N GLU A 38 -5.12 6.12 -10.24
CA GLU A 38 -6.58 5.99 -10.09
C GLU A 38 -6.92 4.98 -8.99
N HIS A 39 -6.22 3.85 -8.96
CA HIS A 39 -6.42 2.85 -7.92
C HIS A 39 -5.99 3.35 -6.54
N ALA A 40 -4.85 4.02 -6.42
CA ALA A 40 -4.36 4.58 -5.17
C ALA A 40 -5.34 5.61 -4.57
N ILE A 41 -5.96 6.45 -5.42
CA ILE A 41 -6.99 7.40 -4.98
C ILE A 41 -8.22 6.65 -4.42
N ARG A 42 -8.64 5.54 -5.03
CA ARG A 42 -9.76 4.73 -4.52
C ARG A 42 -9.48 4.10 -3.15
N LEU A 43 -8.21 3.90 -2.79
CA LEU A 43 -7.77 3.39 -1.49
C LEU A 43 -7.75 4.46 -0.39
N LEU A 44 -8.00 5.74 -0.71
CA LEU A 44 -8.17 6.81 0.27
C LEU A 44 -9.56 6.74 0.94
N ASP A 45 -9.84 5.64 1.62
CA ASP A 45 -11.15 5.34 2.24
C ASP A 45 -11.19 5.62 3.76
N HIS A 46 -10.09 6.12 4.33
CA HIS A 46 -9.97 6.28 5.78
C HIS A 46 -11.02 7.25 6.36
N PRO A 47 -11.66 6.94 7.51
CA PRO A 47 -12.76 7.76 8.07
C PRO A 47 -12.42 9.24 8.36
N LEU A 48 -11.14 9.57 8.51
CA LEU A 48 -10.66 10.94 8.72
C LEU A 48 -10.60 11.78 7.43
N LEU A 49 -10.69 11.15 6.25
CA LEU A 49 -10.69 11.81 4.94
C LEU A 49 -12.09 12.25 4.48
N LYS A 50 -13.09 12.18 5.35
CA LYS A 50 -14.49 12.50 5.02
C LYS A 50 -14.75 13.97 4.65
N ASN A 51 -13.82 14.88 4.96
CA ASN A 51 -13.94 16.28 4.56
C ASN A 51 -13.17 16.54 3.26
N GLU A 52 -13.72 17.42 2.42
CA GLU A 52 -13.20 17.70 1.08
C GLU A 52 -11.75 18.22 1.11
N HIS A 53 -11.40 19.05 2.09
CA HIS A 53 -10.06 19.61 2.20
C HIS A 53 -9.00 18.53 2.45
N SER A 54 -9.26 17.61 3.39
CA SER A 54 -8.36 16.49 3.67
C SER A 54 -8.27 15.51 2.51
N MET A 55 -9.39 15.25 1.81
CA MET A 55 -9.37 14.40 0.61
C MET A 55 -8.51 15.03 -0.50
N ASN A 56 -8.72 16.32 -0.78
CA ASN A 56 -7.96 17.03 -1.81
C ASN A 56 -6.46 17.06 -1.48
N TYR A 57 -6.10 17.30 -0.21
CA TYR A 57 -4.72 17.24 0.25
C TYR A 57 -4.10 15.85 0.08
N ALA A 58 -4.85 14.79 0.41
CA ALA A 58 -4.38 13.42 0.25
C ALA A 58 -4.13 13.07 -1.22
N ILE A 59 -5.04 13.47 -2.12
CA ILE A 59 -4.90 13.29 -3.57
C ILE A 59 -3.69 14.07 -4.09
N GLU A 60 -3.53 15.33 -3.70
CA GLU A 60 -2.39 16.16 -4.11
C GLU A 60 -1.05 15.54 -3.68
N THR A 61 -0.99 15.01 -2.45
CA THR A 61 0.21 14.36 -1.92
C THR A 61 0.52 13.06 -2.68
N LEU A 62 -0.49 12.26 -3.03
CA LEU A 62 -0.30 11.09 -3.90
C LEU A 62 0.15 11.47 -5.31
N MET A 63 -0.40 12.53 -5.89
CA MET A 63 -0.06 12.96 -7.25
C MET A 63 1.38 13.48 -7.35
N THR A 64 1.82 14.26 -6.35
CA THR A 64 3.12 14.93 -6.35
C THR A 64 4.22 14.07 -5.74
N GLY A 65 3.93 13.39 -4.63
CA GLY A 65 4.90 12.62 -3.85
C GLY A 65 4.76 11.10 -3.95
N LYS A 66 3.72 10.59 -4.63
CA LYS A 66 3.45 9.16 -4.81
C LYS A 66 3.28 8.39 -3.49
N PHE A 67 2.94 9.10 -2.42
CA PHE A 67 2.78 8.53 -1.08
C PHE A 67 1.79 9.34 -0.26
N TYR A 68 0.97 8.67 0.54
CA TYR A 68 0.16 9.31 1.57
C TYR A 68 -0.01 8.37 2.77
N SER A 69 -0.01 8.93 3.99
CA SER A 69 -0.19 8.16 5.22
C SER A 69 -1.16 8.84 6.17
N ILE A 70 -2.01 8.05 6.81
CA ILE A 70 -2.94 8.53 7.82
C ILE A 70 -3.14 7.46 8.90
N GLY A 71 -2.91 7.84 10.16
CA GLY A 71 -3.04 6.94 11.30
C GLY A 71 -2.15 5.70 11.18
N ARG A 72 -2.80 4.54 11.02
CA ARG A 72 -2.17 3.21 10.91
C ARG A 72 -2.11 2.68 9.48
N GLU A 73 -2.38 3.56 8.51
CA GLU A 73 -2.50 3.19 7.10
C GLU A 73 -1.67 4.10 6.22
N SER A 74 -1.16 3.56 5.11
CA SER A 74 -0.54 4.34 4.05
C SER A 74 -0.75 3.71 2.68
N VAL A 75 -0.71 4.55 1.65
CA VAL A 75 -0.76 4.17 0.24
C VAL A 75 0.45 4.76 -0.47
N ALA A 76 1.16 3.95 -1.23
CA ALA A 76 2.32 4.35 -2.01
C ALA A 76 2.18 3.88 -3.47
N ILE A 77 2.74 4.64 -4.41
CA ILE A 77 2.86 4.29 -5.82
C ILE A 77 4.35 4.25 -6.16
N ALA A 78 4.80 3.19 -6.80
CA ALA A 78 6.19 3.04 -7.21
C ALA A 78 6.28 2.50 -8.64
N GLU A 79 7.26 2.97 -9.40
CA GLU A 79 7.63 2.33 -10.67
C GLU A 79 8.36 1.01 -10.41
N VAL A 80 7.98 -0.06 -11.10
CA VAL A 80 8.63 -1.37 -10.94
C VAL A 80 9.87 -1.41 -11.82
N MET A 81 11.03 -1.19 -11.21
CA MET A 81 12.32 -1.15 -11.93
C MET A 81 12.84 -2.54 -12.32
N ASN A 82 12.66 -3.53 -11.45
CA ASN A 82 13.05 -4.92 -11.69
C ASN A 82 11.92 -5.83 -11.20
N ALA A 83 11.19 -6.43 -12.13
CA ALA A 83 10.31 -7.54 -11.81
C ALA A 83 11.17 -8.81 -11.73
N VAL A 84 11.51 -9.24 -10.51
CA VAL A 84 12.07 -10.58 -10.35
C VAL A 84 10.90 -11.55 -10.53
N ASP A 85 10.94 -12.36 -11.58
CA ASP A 85 10.02 -13.49 -11.77
C ASP A 85 10.40 -14.57 -10.74
N ILE A 86 9.97 -14.37 -9.49
CA ILE A 86 10.15 -15.37 -8.42
C ILE A 86 9.12 -16.46 -8.71
N ARG A 87 9.48 -17.39 -9.61
CA ARG A 87 8.75 -18.65 -9.71
C ARG A 87 8.99 -19.37 -8.39
N GLU A 88 7.92 -19.72 -7.68
CA GLU A 88 8.01 -20.66 -6.58
C GLU A 88 8.71 -21.91 -7.11
N VAL A 89 9.96 -22.11 -6.68
CA VAL A 89 10.64 -23.38 -6.85
C VAL A 89 10.19 -24.20 -5.65
N GLU A 90 9.24 -25.12 -5.87
CA GLU A 90 9.12 -26.27 -4.98
C GLU A 90 10.51 -26.90 -4.90
N ASP A 91 11.03 -27.01 -3.67
CA ASP A 91 12.34 -27.53 -3.28
C ASP A 91 13.55 -26.57 -3.30
N GLY A 92 13.59 -25.70 -2.28
CA GLY A 92 14.57 -25.94 -1.20
C GLY A 92 16.00 -25.39 -1.32
N GLU A 93 16.45 -24.78 -2.41
CA GLU A 93 17.75 -24.07 -2.41
C GLU A 93 17.73 -22.79 -3.26
N PHE A 94 17.97 -21.65 -2.60
CA PHE A 94 18.22 -20.37 -3.24
C PHE A 94 19.68 -20.29 -3.69
N ILE A 95 19.93 -20.04 -4.98
CA ILE A 95 21.23 -19.61 -5.49
C ILE A 95 21.03 -18.35 -6.35
N HIS A 96 21.93 -17.38 -6.12
CA HIS A 96 21.86 -15.96 -6.49
C HIS A 96 21.54 -15.61 -7.94
#